data_AF-A0A6N8BHV5-F1
#
_entry.id   AF-A0A6N8BHV5-F1
#
_cell.length_a   1.000
_cell.length_b   1.000
_cell.length_c   1.000
_cell.angle_alpha   90.00
_cell.angle_beta   90.00
_cell.angle_gamma   90.00
#
_symmetry.space_group_name_H-M   'P 1'
#
loop_
_entity.id
_entity.type
_entity.pdbx_description
1 polymer ?
#
loop_
_entity_poly.entity_id
_entity_poly.type
_entity_poly.pdbx_seq_one_letter_code
_entity_poly.pdbx_strand_id
1 'polypeptide(L)'
;MSLCWTNMKYVGIVKMNNAEFEQYLNAYTGLIIHYAKLFNIYQFMEIDDILQEGYIVLWEALTSFNGTGDFSAFFCMKLRSRFITIWKGYNRKKVKGKKPISLDSEAWVDGNLKMYDVIEAPFSDFEDVYFNDFVERLFRKGDFSQLETEVLAGIISQRTHGQYRVYKKLEKAFNVKHKTIDNALYRIRKKIKKHPLFSEIAT
;
A
#
# COMPACT_ATOMS: atom_id res chain seq x y z
N MET A 1 22.49 28.67 36.13
CA MET A 1 23.87 28.12 36.14
C MET A 1 24.28 27.88 34.70
N SER A 2 25.25 28.67 34.23
CA SER A 2 25.76 28.68 32.86
C SER A 2 26.58 27.41 32.59
N LEU A 3 26.01 26.44 31.87
CA LEU A 3 26.79 25.35 31.29
C LEU A 3 27.64 25.95 30.17
N CYS A 4 28.93 26.11 30.48
CA CYS A 4 29.96 26.69 29.63
C CYS A 4 30.21 25.73 28.45
N TRP A 5 29.77 26.14 27.25
CA TRP A 5 29.89 25.42 25.98
C TRP A 5 31.34 25.23 25.49
N THR A 6 32.33 25.69 26.26
CA THR A 6 33.72 25.84 25.83
C THR A 6 34.65 24.70 26.28
N ASN A 7 34.14 23.70 27.02
CA ASN A 7 34.96 22.63 27.59
C ASN A 7 34.69 21.23 26.99
N MET A 8 34.31 21.18 25.71
CA MET A 8 34.17 19.91 25.00
C MET A 8 35.57 19.40 24.60
N LYS A 9 36.31 18.90 25.60
CA LYS A 9 37.59 18.21 25.38
C LYS A 9 37.33 17.03 24.45
N TYR A 10 38.16 16.90 23.41
CA TYR A 10 38.29 15.75 22.53
C TYR A 10 37.92 14.45 23.26
N VAL A 11 36.74 13.90 22.99
CA VAL A 11 36.44 12.53 23.37
C VAL A 11 37.13 11.67 22.32
N GLY A 12 38.41 11.38 22.60
CA GLY A 12 39.13 10.31 21.91
C GLY A 12 38.29 9.04 22.01
N ILE A 13 37.92 8.52 20.84
CA ILE A 13 36.99 7.43 20.62
C ILE A 13 37.44 6.18 21.39
N VAL A 14 36.47 5.44 21.95
CA VAL A 14 36.46 4.03 22.43
C VAL A 14 36.08 3.79 23.91
N LYS A 15 36.02 4.77 24.82
CA LYS A 15 35.54 4.51 26.20
C LYS A 15 34.70 5.64 26.81
N MET A 16 33.61 6.03 26.15
CA MET A 16 32.61 6.85 26.82
C MET A 16 31.76 5.94 27.71
N ASN A 17 31.69 6.23 29.00
CA ASN A 17 30.86 5.45 29.92
C ASN A 17 29.37 5.82 29.74
N ASN A 18 28.45 4.92 30.08
CA ASN A 18 27.02 5.14 29.92
C ASN A 18 26.55 6.46 30.57
N ALA A 19 27.10 6.81 31.73
CA ALA A 19 26.76 8.06 32.44
C ALA A 19 27.20 9.32 31.69
N GLU A 20 28.31 9.27 30.95
CA GLU A 20 28.77 10.40 30.14
C GLU A 20 27.89 10.56 28.90
N PHE A 21 27.48 9.45 28.28
CA PHE A 21 26.56 9.50 27.15
C PHE A 21 25.19 10.08 27.54
N GLU A 22 24.65 9.66 28.67
CA GLU A 22 23.42 10.20 29.25
C GLU A 22 23.46 11.72 29.42
N GLN A 23 24.62 12.29 29.78
CA GLN A 23 24.77 13.75 29.86
C GLN A 23 24.65 14.41 28.48
N TYR A 24 25.23 13.82 27.44
CA TYR A 24 25.08 14.30 26.07
C TYR A 24 23.65 14.16 25.55
N LEU A 25 22.98 13.04 25.83
CA LEU A 25 21.57 12.85 25.49
C LEU A 25 20.73 14.00 26.06
N ASN A 26 20.83 14.22 27.37
CA ASN A 26 20.09 15.29 28.05
C ASN A 26 20.43 16.69 27.51
N ALA A 27 21.71 16.98 27.22
CA ALA A 27 22.14 18.26 26.70
C ALA A 27 21.60 18.56 25.29
N TYR A 28 21.52 17.54 24.42
CA TYR A 28 21.14 17.71 23.02
C TYR A 28 19.67 17.37 22.73
N THR A 29 18.92 16.79 23.68
CA THR A 29 17.48 16.49 23.56
C THR A 29 16.67 17.70 23.11
N GLY A 30 16.86 18.85 23.78
CA GLY A 30 16.14 20.09 23.44
C GLY A 30 16.46 20.57 22.02
N LEU A 31 17.69 20.39 21.57
CA LEU A 31 18.13 20.75 20.22
C LEU A 31 17.52 19.81 19.17
N ILE A 32 17.48 18.51 19.43
CA ILE A 32 16.82 17.52 18.57
C ILE A 32 15.34 17.88 18.39
N ILE A 33 14.64 18.12 19.51
CA ILE A 33 13.23 18.53 19.51
C ILE A 33 13.02 19.81 18.71
N HIS A 34 13.89 20.82 18.89
CA HIS A 34 13.83 22.08 18.17
C HIS A 34 13.96 21.89 16.66
N TYR A 35 14.99 21.14 16.22
CA TYR A 35 15.17 20.85 14.79
C TYR A 35 14.02 20.01 14.23
N ALA A 36 13.48 19.05 14.99
CA ALA A 36 12.34 18.27 14.54
C ALA A 36 11.11 19.15 14.28
N LYS A 37 10.92 20.22 15.07
CA LYS A 37 9.86 21.22 14.84
C LYS A 37 10.13 22.03 13.59
N LEU A 38 11.35 22.52 13.40
CA LEU A 38 11.73 23.30 12.21
C LEU A 38 11.53 22.54 10.90
N PHE A 39 11.76 21.22 10.90
CA PHE A 39 11.59 20.35 9.73
C PHE A 39 10.20 19.69 9.65
N ASN A 40 9.28 20.04 10.54
CA ASN A 40 7.93 19.46 10.64
C ASN A 40 7.92 17.92 10.74
N ILE A 41 8.92 17.33 11.41
CA ILE A 41 9.07 15.86 11.48
C ILE A 41 7.94 15.20 12.29
N TYR A 42 7.37 15.91 13.27
CA TYR A 42 6.21 15.46 14.07
C TYR A 42 4.97 15.11 13.23
N GLN A 43 4.89 15.56 11.97
CA GLN A 43 3.80 15.14 11.07
C GLN A 43 3.97 13.71 10.56
N PHE A 44 5.14 13.11 10.75
CA PHE A 44 5.55 11.86 10.12
C PHE A 44 5.97 10.78 11.11
N MET A 45 6.36 11.17 12.33
CA MET A 45 6.94 10.29 13.35
C MET A 45 6.54 10.74 14.75
N GLU A 46 6.47 9.79 15.68
CA GLU A 46 6.22 10.05 17.09
C GLU A 46 7.45 10.68 17.75
N ILE A 47 7.23 11.33 18.91
CA ILE A 47 8.30 12.05 19.63
C ILE A 47 9.43 11.09 20.02
N ASP A 48 9.08 9.88 20.48
CA ASP A 48 10.06 8.89 20.90
C ASP A 48 10.93 8.41 19.72
N ASP A 49 10.33 8.21 18.53
CA ASP A 49 11.07 7.85 17.33
C ASP A 49 12.00 8.98 16.87
N ILE A 50 11.53 10.23 16.97
CA ILE A 50 12.33 11.42 16.65
C ILE A 50 13.55 11.51 17.57
N LEU A 51 13.36 11.29 18.86
CA LEU A 51 14.43 11.31 19.84
C LEU A 51 15.43 10.18 19.57
N GLN A 52 14.96 8.96 19.31
CA GLN A 52 15.83 7.84 18.96
C GLN A 52 16.68 8.13 17.72
N GLU A 53 16.07 8.64 16.64
CA GLU A 53 16.80 9.03 15.43
C GLU A 53 17.84 10.13 15.71
N GLY A 54 17.47 11.12 16.53
CA GLY A 54 18.39 12.17 16.96
C GLY A 54 19.56 11.63 17.79
N TYR A 55 19.31 10.67 18.68
CA TYR A 55 20.33 10.05 19.53
C TYR A 55 21.28 9.15 18.74
N ILE A 56 20.78 8.43 17.73
CA ILE A 56 21.63 7.69 16.79
C ILE A 56 22.59 8.64 16.08
N VAL A 57 22.07 9.77 15.57
CA VAL A 57 22.93 10.77 14.93
C VAL A 57 23.93 11.39 15.91
N LEU A 58 23.55 11.57 17.18
CA LEU A 58 24.43 12.12 18.20
C LEU A 58 25.58 11.15 18.49
N TRP A 59 25.27 9.87 18.63
CA TRP A 59 26.25 8.81 18.77
C TRP A 59 27.20 8.74 17.56
N GLU A 60 26.66 8.74 16.35
CA GLU A 60 27.46 8.78 15.11
C GLU A 60 28.34 10.03 15.05
N ALA A 61 27.82 11.19 15.47
CA ALA A 61 28.58 12.43 15.49
C ALA A 61 29.71 12.38 16.52
N LEU A 62 29.44 11.92 17.75
CA LEU A 62 30.44 11.78 18.82
C LEU A 62 31.57 10.84 18.42
N THR A 63 31.25 9.74 17.73
CA THR A 63 32.22 8.73 17.29
C THR A 63 32.98 9.13 16.02
N SER A 64 32.45 10.03 15.18
CA SER A 64 33.06 10.43 13.90
C SER A 64 33.66 11.83 13.88
N PHE A 65 33.51 12.61 14.97
CA PHE A 65 34.04 13.95 15.05
C PHE A 65 35.57 13.95 15.11
N ASN A 66 36.19 14.66 14.17
CA ASN A 66 37.65 14.77 14.06
C ASN A 66 38.24 15.87 14.98
N GLY A 67 37.39 16.60 15.71
CA GLY A 67 37.76 17.68 16.62
C GLY A 67 38.13 19.01 15.97
N THR A 68 37.94 19.15 14.65
CA THR A 68 38.08 20.44 13.98
C THR A 68 36.76 21.21 14.02
N GLY A 69 36.75 22.37 14.69
CA GLY A 69 35.59 23.25 14.80
C GLY A 69 34.70 22.97 16.01
N ASP A 70 33.47 23.51 15.98
CA ASP A 70 32.48 23.29 17.03
C ASP A 70 31.70 21.99 16.77
N PHE A 71 31.64 21.13 17.78
CA PHE A 71 30.88 19.88 17.71
C PHE A 71 29.39 20.14 17.51
N SER A 72 28.83 21.17 18.15
CA SER A 72 27.39 21.45 18.08
C SER A 72 26.99 21.75 16.64
N ALA A 73 27.78 22.57 15.94
CA ALA A 73 27.59 22.83 14.51
C ALA A 73 27.71 21.56 13.64
N PHE A 74 28.71 20.70 13.92
CA PHE A 74 28.88 19.42 13.21
C PHE A 74 27.67 18.49 13.41
N PHE A 75 27.21 18.34 14.64
CA PHE A 75 26.03 17.54 14.97
C PHE A 75 24.77 18.10 14.30
N CYS A 76 24.54 19.42 14.36
CA CYS A 76 23.40 20.06 13.71
C CYS A 76 23.36 19.79 12.20
N MET A 77 24.51 19.78 11.54
CA MET A 77 24.62 19.46 10.11
C MET A 77 24.21 18.00 9.82
N LYS A 78 24.67 17.05 10.64
CA LYS A 78 24.32 15.63 10.53
C LYS A 78 22.82 15.41 10.80
N LEU A 79 22.29 16.04 11.85
CA LEU A 79 20.88 15.97 12.24
C LEU A 79 19.97 16.51 11.14
N ARG A 80 20.30 17.68 10.57
CA ARG A 80 19.59 18.24 9.41
C ARG A 80 19.55 17.27 8.23
N SER A 81 20.67 16.62 7.92
CA SER A 81 20.76 15.67 6.82
C SER A 81 19.89 14.43 7.06
N ARG A 82 19.84 13.95 8.31
CA ARG A 82 18.96 12.85 8.73
C ARG A 82 17.49 13.20 8.56
N PHE A 83 17.07 14.36 9.05
CA PHE A 83 15.68 14.82 8.95
C PHE A 83 15.23 15.05 7.50
N ILE A 84 16.10 15.56 6.63
CA ILE A 84 15.82 15.64 5.19
C ILE A 84 15.60 14.24 4.59
N THR A 85 16.39 13.25 5.00
CA THR A 85 16.27 11.87 4.53
C THR A 85 14.94 11.25 4.96
N ILE A 86 14.55 11.44 6.23
CA ILE A 86 13.25 11.02 6.77
C ILE A 86 12.11 11.66 5.97
N TRP A 87 12.14 12.98 5.80
CA TRP A 87 11.14 13.72 5.03
C TRP A 87 11.00 13.19 3.60
N LYS A 88 12.13 12.92 2.92
CA LYS A 88 12.13 12.33 1.56
C LYS A 88 11.55 10.92 1.56
N GLY A 89 11.87 10.10 2.55
CA GLY A 89 11.34 8.74 2.69
C GLY A 89 9.83 8.72 2.84
N TYR A 90 9.30 9.60 3.70
CA TYR A 90 7.87 9.74 3.91
C TYR A 90 7.13 10.22 2.65
N ASN A 91 7.67 11.24 1.96
CA ASN A 91 7.05 11.75 0.73
C ASN A 91 7.11 10.78 -0.46
N ARG A 92 8.02 9.80 -0.46
CA ARG A 92 7.99 8.70 -1.45
C ARG A 92 6.87 7.70 -1.19
N LYS A 93 6.52 7.44 0.07
CA LYS A 93 5.44 6.53 0.45
C LYS A 93 4.05 7.09 0.10
N LYS A 94 3.89 8.42 0.06
CA LYS A 94 2.67 9.05 -0.45
C LYS A 94 2.63 8.94 -1.97
N VAL A 95 1.58 8.33 -2.52
CA VAL A 95 1.27 8.40 -3.95
C VAL A 95 1.14 9.89 -4.31
N LYS A 96 2.06 10.39 -5.16
CA LYS A 96 2.11 11.81 -5.54
C LYS A 96 0.72 12.31 -5.95
N GLY A 97 0.23 13.35 -5.27
CA GLY A 97 -1.02 14.05 -5.63
C GLY A 97 -2.28 13.59 -4.88
N LYS A 98 -2.25 12.55 -4.06
CA LYS A 98 -3.41 12.15 -3.23
C LYS A 98 -3.05 12.14 -1.75
N LYS A 99 -3.83 12.84 -0.93
CA LYS A 99 -3.73 12.74 0.54
C LYS A 99 -4.47 11.46 0.95
N PRO A 100 -3.81 10.49 1.59
CA PRO A 100 -4.52 9.36 2.16
C PRO A 100 -5.47 9.86 3.25
N ILE A 101 -6.71 9.37 3.23
CA ILE A 101 -7.73 9.62 4.24
C ILE A 101 -7.79 8.38 5.13
N SER A 102 -7.97 8.56 6.43
CA SER A 102 -8.10 7.43 7.36
C SER A 102 -9.37 6.64 7.03
N LEU A 103 -9.32 5.31 7.10
CA LEU A 103 -10.53 4.49 6.98
C LEU A 103 -11.49 4.71 8.17
N ASP A 104 -10.97 5.17 9.30
CA ASP A 104 -11.73 5.51 10.50
C ASP A 104 -12.34 6.91 10.47
N SER A 105 -12.04 7.74 9.48
CA SER A 105 -12.65 9.08 9.41
C SER A 105 -14.14 8.98 9.11
N GLU A 106 -14.92 9.94 9.60
CA GLU A 106 -16.34 10.07 9.26
C GLU A 106 -16.53 10.20 7.75
N ALA A 107 -17.45 9.42 7.19
CA ALA A 107 -17.74 9.43 5.77
C ALA A 107 -18.60 10.65 5.35
N TRP A 108 -19.38 11.18 6.29
CA TRP A 108 -20.32 12.29 6.08
C TRP A 108 -20.34 13.22 7.29
N VAL A 109 -20.62 14.51 7.07
CA VAL A 109 -20.55 15.57 8.10
C VAL A 109 -21.49 15.34 9.29
N ASP A 110 -22.62 14.66 9.07
CA ASP A 110 -23.66 14.43 10.08
C ASP A 110 -23.87 12.92 10.39
N GLY A 111 -22.93 12.07 9.97
CA GLY A 111 -23.11 10.61 9.98
C GLY A 111 -22.19 9.89 10.96
N ASN A 112 -22.75 8.91 11.69
CA ASN A 112 -21.96 7.98 12.53
C ASN A 112 -21.17 6.93 11.72
N LEU A 113 -21.24 6.97 10.38
CA LEU A 113 -20.59 5.98 9.51
C LEU A 113 -19.14 6.37 9.24
N LYS A 114 -18.23 5.40 9.36
CA LYS A 114 -16.82 5.58 9.03
C LYS A 114 -16.57 5.30 7.55
N MET A 115 -15.45 5.79 7.03
CA MET A 115 -15.05 5.61 5.64
C MET A 115 -14.95 4.13 5.25
N TYR A 116 -14.49 3.26 6.17
CA TYR A 116 -14.47 1.81 5.98
C TYR A 116 -15.85 1.20 5.72
N ASP A 117 -16.91 1.73 6.35
CA ASP A 117 -18.27 1.20 6.22
C ASP A 117 -18.88 1.55 4.86
N VAL A 118 -18.38 2.60 4.21
CA VAL A 118 -18.86 3.10 2.92
C VAL A 118 -18.01 2.58 1.75
N ILE A 119 -16.75 2.22 2.01
CA ILE A 119 -15.89 1.64 0.99
C ILE A 119 -16.33 0.21 0.74
N GLU A 120 -16.97 -0.01 -0.40
CA GLU A 120 -17.23 -1.36 -0.90
C GLU A 120 -15.88 -2.11 -1.00
N ALA A 121 -15.83 -3.30 -0.40
CA ALA A 121 -14.76 -4.23 -0.70
C ALA A 121 -14.70 -4.41 -2.22
N PRO A 122 -13.51 -4.60 -2.83
CA PRO A 122 -13.43 -5.10 -4.20
C PRO A 122 -14.06 -6.50 -4.19
N PHE A 123 -15.37 -6.55 -4.38
CA PHE A 123 -16.14 -7.77 -4.38
C PHE A 123 -15.63 -8.64 -5.53
N SER A 124 -15.26 -9.88 -5.22
CA SER A 124 -15.79 -10.96 -6.05
C SER A 124 -17.29 -10.95 -5.73
N ASP A 125 -18.10 -10.38 -6.61
CA ASP A 125 -19.55 -10.31 -6.38
C ASP A 125 -20.05 -11.70 -5.99
N PHE A 126 -21.01 -11.79 -5.08
CA PHE A 126 -21.66 -13.07 -4.78
C PHE A 126 -22.16 -13.73 -6.07
N GLU A 127 -22.57 -12.91 -7.06
CA GLU A 127 -22.85 -13.30 -8.44
C GLU A 127 -21.65 -13.90 -9.17
N ASP A 128 -20.42 -13.39 -9.00
CA ASP A 128 -19.22 -13.96 -9.61
C ASP A 128 -18.85 -15.31 -8.98
N VAL A 129 -19.02 -15.48 -7.67
CA VAL A 129 -18.80 -16.78 -6.99
C VAL A 129 -19.84 -17.81 -7.44
N TYR A 130 -21.13 -17.46 -7.42
CA TYR A 130 -22.20 -18.34 -7.88
C TYR A 130 -22.11 -18.64 -9.38
N PHE A 131 -21.76 -17.64 -10.19
CA PHE A 131 -21.57 -17.83 -11.62
C PHE A 131 -20.38 -18.74 -11.89
N ASN A 132 -19.27 -18.60 -11.18
CA ASN A 132 -18.12 -19.49 -11.32
C ASN A 132 -18.47 -20.93 -10.94
N ASP A 133 -19.18 -21.18 -9.84
CA ASP A 133 -19.59 -22.53 -9.44
C ASP A 133 -20.63 -23.12 -10.41
N PHE A 134 -21.59 -22.33 -10.89
CA PHE A 134 -22.55 -22.75 -11.92
C PHE A 134 -21.87 -23.09 -13.25
N VAL A 135 -20.95 -22.23 -13.68
CA VAL A 135 -20.16 -22.41 -14.90
C VAL A 135 -19.27 -23.64 -14.79
N GLU A 136 -18.60 -23.83 -13.66
CA GLU A 136 -17.75 -24.99 -13.42
C GLU A 136 -18.56 -26.30 -13.41
N ARG A 137 -19.74 -26.29 -12.77
CA ARG A 137 -20.67 -27.44 -12.79
C ARG A 137 -21.24 -27.69 -14.19
N LEU A 138 -21.52 -26.64 -14.97
CA LEU A 138 -21.92 -26.78 -16.38
C LEU A 138 -20.79 -27.38 -17.22
N PHE A 139 -19.54 -26.94 -17.05
CA PHE A 139 -18.39 -27.53 -17.75
C PHE A 139 -18.16 -28.99 -17.39
N ARG A 140 -18.38 -29.36 -16.12
CA ARG A 140 -18.21 -30.75 -15.66
C ARG A 140 -19.32 -31.69 -16.13
N LYS A 141 -20.54 -31.19 -16.39
CA LYS A 141 -21.73 -32.02 -16.66
C LYS A 141 -22.35 -31.84 -18.06
N GLY A 142 -21.94 -30.82 -18.83
CA GLY A 142 -22.49 -30.57 -20.16
C GLY A 142 -21.68 -31.22 -21.27
N ASP A 143 -22.35 -31.99 -22.14
CA ASP A 143 -21.77 -32.51 -23.38
C ASP A 143 -21.62 -31.39 -24.42
N PHE A 144 -20.57 -30.57 -24.29
CA PHE A 144 -20.23 -29.52 -25.25
C PHE A 144 -19.23 -30.03 -26.29
N SER A 145 -19.42 -29.64 -27.55
CA SER A 145 -18.39 -29.87 -28.58
C SER A 145 -17.17 -28.98 -28.32
N GLN A 146 -16.01 -29.35 -28.85
CA GLN A 146 -14.76 -28.61 -28.66
C GLN A 146 -14.91 -27.10 -28.92
N LEU A 147 -15.60 -26.72 -30.01
CA LEU A 147 -15.84 -25.33 -30.37
C LEU A 147 -16.81 -24.62 -29.39
N GLU A 148 -17.78 -25.33 -28.83
CA GLU A 148 -18.69 -24.78 -27.82
C GLU A 148 -17.96 -24.53 -26.49
N THR A 149 -17.09 -25.44 -26.07
CA THR A 149 -16.24 -25.30 -24.87
C THR A 149 -15.30 -24.11 -25.00
N GLU A 150 -14.64 -23.97 -26.15
CA GLU A 150 -13.72 -22.87 -26.44
C GLU A 150 -14.43 -21.51 -26.45
N VAL A 151 -15.59 -21.41 -27.10
CA VAL A 151 -16.40 -20.19 -27.11
C VAL A 151 -16.87 -19.83 -25.70
N LEU A 152 -17.32 -20.82 -24.91
CA LEU A 152 -17.77 -20.60 -23.53
C LEU A 152 -16.62 -20.11 -22.64
N ALA A 153 -15.45 -20.76 -22.70
CA ALA A 153 -14.26 -20.36 -21.96
C ALA A 153 -13.78 -18.95 -22.35
N GLY A 154 -13.85 -18.61 -23.64
CA GLY A 154 -13.54 -17.26 -24.13
C GLY A 154 -14.50 -16.18 -23.62
N ILE A 155 -15.78 -16.50 -23.46
CA ILE A 155 -16.78 -15.59 -22.87
C ILE A 155 -16.49 -15.32 -21.40
N ILE A 156 -16.14 -16.36 -20.64
CA ILE A 156 -15.90 -16.26 -19.20
C ILE A 156 -14.61 -15.49 -18.92
N SER A 157 -13.52 -15.83 -19.62
CA SER A 157 -12.22 -15.16 -19.47
C SER A 157 -12.24 -13.69 -19.88
N GLN A 158 -13.20 -13.27 -20.72
CA GLN A 158 -13.35 -11.88 -21.17
C GLN A 158 -14.48 -11.13 -20.47
N ARG A 159 -15.04 -11.69 -19.38
CA ARG A 159 -15.99 -10.97 -18.52
C ARG A 159 -15.25 -9.84 -17.80
N THR A 160 -15.72 -8.61 -17.98
CA THR A 160 -15.25 -7.45 -17.21
C THR A 160 -16.49 -6.61 -16.87
N HIS A 161 -16.76 -6.40 -15.58
CA HIS A 161 -17.88 -5.59 -15.08
C HIS A 161 -19.26 -5.95 -15.69
N GLY A 162 -19.64 -7.23 -15.69
CA GLY A 162 -20.96 -7.67 -16.15
C GLY A 162 -21.26 -7.47 -17.65
N GLN A 163 -20.28 -7.04 -18.46
CA GLN A 163 -20.48 -6.79 -19.90
C GLN A 163 -19.74 -7.80 -20.78
N TYR A 164 -20.50 -8.49 -21.62
CA TYR A 164 -19.97 -9.43 -22.61
C TYR A 164 -19.56 -8.68 -23.90
N ARG A 165 -18.37 -8.08 -23.94
CA ARG A 165 -17.81 -7.51 -25.17
C ARG A 165 -17.00 -8.55 -25.95
N VAL A 166 -17.72 -9.54 -26.49
CA VAL A 166 -17.13 -10.84 -26.84
C VAL A 166 -16.87 -11.02 -28.35
N TYR A 167 -17.72 -10.53 -29.24
CA TYR A 167 -17.73 -11.03 -30.63
C TYR A 167 -16.46 -10.76 -31.45
N LYS A 168 -16.01 -9.49 -31.59
CA LYS A 168 -14.84 -9.15 -32.43
C LYS A 168 -13.51 -9.71 -31.90
N LYS A 169 -13.42 -9.97 -30.59
CA LYS A 169 -12.23 -10.57 -29.97
C LYS A 169 -12.20 -12.08 -30.15
N LEU A 170 -13.33 -12.76 -30.01
CA LEU A 170 -13.42 -14.20 -30.27
C LEU A 170 -13.20 -14.55 -31.75
N GLU A 171 -13.72 -13.74 -32.69
CA GLU A 171 -13.46 -13.95 -34.12
C GLU A 171 -11.96 -13.95 -34.43
N LYS A 172 -11.21 -13.02 -33.83
CA LYS A 172 -9.75 -12.93 -33.97
C LYS A 172 -9.02 -14.07 -33.26
N ALA A 173 -9.46 -14.45 -32.05
CA ALA A 173 -8.81 -15.49 -31.25
C ALA A 173 -8.97 -16.89 -31.86
N PHE A 174 -10.15 -17.19 -32.40
CA PHE A 174 -10.48 -18.51 -32.94
C PHE A 174 -10.41 -18.58 -34.47
N ASN A 175 -10.15 -17.46 -35.15
CA ASN A 175 -10.15 -17.34 -36.62
C ASN A 175 -11.45 -17.88 -37.27
N VAL A 176 -12.59 -17.66 -36.61
CA VAL A 176 -13.91 -18.09 -37.07
C VAL A 176 -14.81 -16.89 -37.34
N LYS A 177 -15.78 -17.06 -38.27
CA LYS A 177 -16.74 -16.01 -38.61
C LYS A 177 -17.76 -15.80 -37.48
N HIS A 178 -18.28 -14.58 -37.36
CA HIS A 178 -19.37 -14.19 -36.44
C HIS A 178 -20.49 -15.24 -36.32
N LYS A 179 -20.99 -15.68 -37.48
CA LYS A 179 -22.11 -16.63 -37.60
C LYS A 179 -21.82 -17.98 -36.95
N THR A 180 -20.56 -18.41 -36.94
CA THR A 180 -20.15 -19.67 -36.30
C THR A 180 -20.22 -19.55 -34.78
N ILE A 181 -19.84 -18.39 -34.23
CA ILE A 181 -19.93 -18.07 -32.80
C ILE A 181 -21.40 -17.98 -32.37
N ASP A 182 -22.25 -17.32 -33.17
CA ASP A 182 -23.70 -17.26 -32.90
C ASP A 182 -24.35 -18.64 -32.88
N ASN A 183 -23.99 -19.51 -33.84
CA ASN A 183 -24.49 -20.89 -33.89
C ASN A 183 -24.00 -21.73 -32.69
N ALA A 184 -22.79 -21.47 -32.19
CA ALA A 184 -22.28 -22.11 -30.98
C ALA A 184 -23.04 -21.62 -29.74
N LEU A 185 -23.20 -20.30 -29.59
CA LEU A 185 -23.97 -19.68 -28.52
C LEU A 185 -25.42 -20.16 -28.47
N TYR A 186 -26.06 -20.28 -29.64
CA TYR A 186 -27.42 -20.81 -29.73
C TYR A 186 -27.52 -22.26 -29.23
N ARG A 187 -26.56 -23.13 -29.63
CA ARG A 187 -26.50 -24.51 -29.17
C ARG A 187 -26.20 -24.63 -27.67
N ILE A 188 -25.27 -23.82 -27.16
CA ILE A 188 -24.95 -23.71 -25.73
C ILE A 188 -26.22 -23.34 -24.95
N ARG A 189 -26.95 -22.29 -25.35
CA ARG A 189 -28.21 -21.88 -24.70
C ARG A 189 -29.26 -23.00 -24.69
N LYS A 190 -29.39 -23.75 -25.78
CA LYS A 190 -30.34 -24.87 -25.86
C LYS A 190 -29.95 -26.04 -24.95
N LYS A 191 -28.63 -26.31 -24.80
CA LYS A 191 -28.11 -27.34 -23.90
C LYS A 191 -28.27 -26.95 -22.43
N ILE A 192 -27.95 -25.70 -22.07
CA ILE A 192 -28.11 -25.17 -20.71
C ILE A 192 -29.57 -25.23 -20.26
N LYS A 193 -30.52 -24.81 -21.10
CA LYS A 193 -31.97 -24.85 -20.77
C LYS A 193 -32.52 -26.26 -20.51
N LYS A 194 -31.86 -27.30 -21.02
CA LYS A 194 -32.24 -28.70 -20.81
C LYS A 194 -31.50 -29.35 -19.64
N HIS A 195 -30.55 -28.63 -19.03
CA HIS A 195 -29.72 -29.18 -17.97
C HIS A 195 -30.49 -29.19 -16.64
N PRO A 196 -30.45 -30.29 -15.86
CA PRO A 196 -31.20 -30.43 -14.59
C PRO A 196 -30.92 -29.33 -13.55
N LEU A 197 -29.71 -28.77 -13.56
CA LEU A 197 -29.32 -27.66 -12.68
C LEU A 197 -30.07 -26.35 -12.97
N PHE A 198 -30.63 -26.18 -14.18
CA PHE A 198 -31.36 -24.95 -14.52
C PHE A 198 -32.69 -24.84 -13.77
N SER A 199 -33.36 -25.97 -13.49
CA SER A 199 -34.59 -26.01 -12.69
C SER A 199 -34.37 -25.77 -11.20
N GLU A 200 -33.20 -26.10 -10.66
CA GLU A 200 -32.86 -25.88 -9.24
C GLU A 200 -32.61 -24.41 -8.89
N ILE A 201 -32.21 -23.58 -9.86
CA ILE A 201 -31.90 -22.15 -9.67
C ILE A 201 -33.09 -21.25 -10.03
N ALA A 202 -34.03 -21.74 -10.84
CA ALA A 202 -35.20 -20.97 -11.28
C ALA A 202 -36.37 -20.99 -10.27
N THR A 203 -36.17 -21.57 -9.09
CA THR A 203 -37.12 -21.59 -7.96
C THR A 203 -36.59 -20.71 -6.84
#